data_AF-A0A7Z9WJU4-F1
#
_entry.id   AF-A0A7Z9WJU4-F1
#
_cell.length_a   1.000
_cell.length_b   1.000
_cell.length_c   1.000
_cell.angle_alpha   90.00
_cell.angle_beta   90.00
_cell.angle_gamma   90.00
#
_symmetry.space_group_name_H-M   'P 1'
#
loop_
_entity.id
_entity.type
_entity.pdbx_description
1 polymer ?
#
loop_
_entity_poly.entity_id
_entity_poly.type
_entity_poly.pdbx_seq_one_letter_code
_entity_poly.pdbx_strand_id
1 'polypeptide(L)'
;MKIGASSLLPIVGLLAGIVVGSLLSISIPAEYSRYTAMAILAALDSILGAVRAELEGQYDNKVFVSGFFVNAILAGFLTFLGDRLGVELYYAAVVAFGVRLFNNLAIIRRRILGC
;
A
#
# COMPACT_ATOMS: atom_id res chain seq x y z
N MET A 1 17.98 10.11 -16.27
CA MET A 1 18.31 9.17 -15.17
C MET A 1 19.69 9.51 -14.62
N LYS A 2 19.78 10.46 -13.68
CA LYS A 2 21.02 10.73 -12.92
C LYS A 2 20.99 9.79 -11.71
N ILE A 3 21.82 8.76 -11.71
CA ILE A 3 22.08 7.95 -10.52
C ILE A 3 22.97 8.80 -9.61
N GLY A 4 22.35 9.72 -8.87
CA GLY A 4 22.97 10.43 -7.75
C GLY A 4 22.58 9.75 -6.44
N ALA A 5 23.20 10.14 -5.33
CA ALA A 5 22.97 9.59 -3.99
C ALA A 5 21.49 9.46 -3.53
N SER A 6 20.55 10.10 -4.24
CA SER A 6 19.11 10.02 -4.06
C SER A 6 18.48 8.65 -4.36
N SER A 7 19.06 7.84 -5.26
CA SER A 7 18.52 6.50 -5.60
C SER A 7 18.74 5.45 -4.49
N LEU A 8 19.65 5.73 -3.55
CA LEU A 8 19.96 4.82 -2.45
C LEU A 8 18.90 4.88 -1.34
N LEU A 9 18.23 6.04 -1.18
CA LEU A 9 17.31 6.30 -0.07
C LEU A 9 16.14 5.30 -0.01
N PRO A 10 15.45 4.98 -1.12
CA PRO A 10 14.36 3.99 -1.12
C PRO A 10 14.86 2.58 -0.79
N ILE A 11 16.04 2.21 -1.29
CA ILE A 11 16.67 0.90 -1.02
C ILE A 11 17.02 0.79 0.46
N VAL A 12 17.63 1.83 1.03
CA VAL A 12 17.95 1.90 2.46
C VAL A 12 16.69 1.85 3.30
N GLY A 13 15.63 2.58 2.92
CA GLY A 13 14.33 2.54 3.60
C GLY A 13 13.68 1.16 3.57
N LEU A 14 13.71 0.47 2.43
CA LEU A 14 13.19 -0.90 2.30
C LEU A 14 13.98 -1.88 3.17
N LEU A 15 15.31 -1.84 3.09
CA LEU A 15 16.18 -2.70 3.90
C LEU A 15 15.99 -2.44 5.40
N ALA A 16 15.91 -1.17 5.80
CA ALA A 16 15.63 -0.79 7.17
C ALA A 16 14.28 -1.32 7.63
N GLY A 17 13.22 -1.21 6.81
CA GLY A 17 11.91 -1.77 7.11
C GLY A 17 11.91 -3.29 7.28
N ILE A 18 12.63 -4.02 6.41
CA ILE A 18 12.77 -5.48 6.50
C ILE A 18 13.52 -5.87 7.77
N VAL A 19 14.63 -5.19 8.08
CA VAL A 19 15.44 -5.45 9.28
C VAL A 19 14.65 -5.14 10.55
N VAL A 20 13.99 -3.99 10.61
CA VAL A 20 13.15 -3.62 11.77
C VAL A 20 12.01 -4.63 11.92
N GLY A 21 11.33 -5.00 10.84
CA GLY A 21 10.25 -5.98 10.88
C GLY A 21 10.68 -7.39 11.28
N SER A 22 11.90 -7.82 10.93
CA SER A 22 12.42 -9.14 11.32
C SER A 22 12.95 -9.18 12.74
N LEU A 23 13.55 -8.07 13.22
CA LEU A 23 14.00 -7.93 14.61
C LEU A 23 12.82 -7.80 15.59
N LEU A 24 11.76 -7.11 15.17
CA LEU A 24 10.50 -7.07 15.87
C LEU A 24 9.79 -8.41 15.67
N SER A 25 10.12 -9.41 16.49
CA SER A 25 9.39 -10.69 16.58
C SER A 25 7.99 -10.51 17.19
N ILE A 26 7.20 -9.60 16.63
CA ILE A 26 5.82 -9.34 17.02
C ILE A 26 4.97 -10.40 16.32
N SER A 27 4.62 -11.44 17.06
CA SER A 27 3.59 -12.37 16.64
C SER A 27 2.25 -11.64 16.63
N ILE A 28 1.69 -11.39 15.45
CA ILE A 28 0.36 -10.79 15.33
C ILE A 28 -0.67 -11.86 15.73
N PRO A 29 -1.46 -11.64 16.81
CA PRO A 29 -2.51 -12.57 17.20
C PRO A 29 -3.49 -12.79 16.04
N ALA A 30 -4.09 -13.98 15.95
CA ALA A 30 -5.00 -14.34 14.86
C ALA A 30 -6.15 -13.33 14.68
N GLU A 31 -6.63 -12.75 15.77
CA GLU A 31 -7.68 -11.72 15.79
C GLU A 31 -7.32 -10.46 14.99
N TYR A 32 -6.05 -10.05 15.00
CA TYR A 32 -5.56 -8.86 14.29
C TYR A 32 -5.05 -9.13 12.87
N SER A 33 -5.05 -10.40 12.45
CA SER A 33 -4.54 -10.82 11.15
C SER A 33 -5.29 -10.13 10.00
N ARG A 34 -6.63 -10.07 10.08
CA ARG A 34 -7.47 -9.42 9.06
C ARG A 34 -7.21 -7.91 8.94
N TYR A 35 -7.06 -7.23 10.07
CA TYR A 35 -6.77 -5.80 10.14
C TYR A 35 -5.42 -5.46 9.50
N THR A 36 -4.41 -6.25 9.85
CA THR A 36 -3.05 -6.07 9.32
C THR A 36 -3.01 -6.36 7.82
N ALA A 37 -3.66 -7.43 7.37
CA ALA A 37 -3.75 -7.77 5.95
C ALA A 37 -4.40 -6.63 5.14
N MET A 38 -5.45 -6.00 5.66
CA MET A 38 -6.13 -4.87 5.01
C MET A 38 -5.29 -3.60 4.98
N ALA A 39 -4.58 -3.30 6.06
CA ALA A 39 -3.62 -2.20 6.08
C ALA A 39 -2.50 -2.40 5.05
N ILE A 40 -1.94 -3.62 4.94
CA ILE A 40 -0.91 -3.96 3.96
C ILE A 40 -1.46 -3.85 2.52
N LEU A 41 -2.66 -4.37 2.26
CA LEU A 41 -3.28 -4.28 0.94
C LEU A 41 -3.46 -2.83 0.48
N ALA A 42 -3.92 -1.95 1.38
CA ALA A 42 -4.09 -0.53 1.11
C ALA A 42 -2.75 0.23 0.95
N ALA A 43 -1.73 -0.16 1.72
CA ALA A 43 -0.38 0.35 1.56
C ALA A 43 0.20 -0.02 0.18
N LEU A 44 0.01 -1.27 -0.27
CA LEU A 44 0.41 -1.73 -1.60
C LEU A 44 -0.31 -0.97 -2.72
N ASP A 45 -1.63 -0.73 -2.59
CA ASP A 45 -2.39 0.11 -3.53
C ASP A 45 -1.77 1.51 -3.67
N SER A 46 -1.38 2.12 -2.55
CA SER A 46 -0.76 3.45 -2.53
C SER A 46 0.64 3.46 -3.15
N ILE A 47 1.45 2.42 -2.93
CA ILE A 47 2.77 2.26 -3.57
C ILE A 47 2.62 2.14 -5.09
N LEU A 48 1.69 1.31 -5.57
CA LEU A 48 1.44 1.20 -7.00
C LEU A 48 0.86 2.48 -7.60
N GLY A 49 -0.01 3.17 -6.86
CA GLY A 49 -0.49 4.50 -7.23
C GLY A 49 0.66 5.50 -7.42
N ALA A 50 1.65 5.50 -6.51
CA ALA A 50 2.84 6.33 -6.63
C ALA A 50 3.70 5.96 -7.84
N VAL A 51 3.96 4.67 -8.09
CA VAL A 51 4.70 4.22 -9.28
C VAL A 51 3.99 4.65 -10.56
N ARG A 52 2.67 4.50 -10.62
CA ARG A 52 1.87 4.99 -11.75
C ARG A 52 2.02 6.50 -11.91
N ALA A 53 1.88 7.27 -10.84
CA ALA A 53 1.96 8.72 -10.88
C ALA A 53 3.35 9.20 -11.36
N GLU A 54 4.42 8.52 -10.96
CA GLU A 54 5.78 8.78 -11.45
C GLU A 54 5.89 8.56 -12.97
N LEU A 55 5.36 7.45 -13.49
CA LEU A 55 5.35 7.15 -14.93
C LEU A 55 4.46 8.11 -15.76
N GLU A 56 3.46 8.73 -15.13
CA GLU A 56 2.58 9.74 -15.70
C GLU A 56 3.14 11.18 -15.53
N GLY A 57 4.23 11.36 -14.78
CA GLY A 57 4.80 12.68 -14.48
C GLY A 57 3.96 13.52 -13.53
N GLN A 58 3.08 12.88 -12.75
CA GLN A 58 2.13 13.49 -11.80
C GLN A 58 2.44 13.10 -10.34
N TYR A 59 3.66 12.63 -10.05
CA TYR A 59 4.03 12.22 -8.70
C TYR A 59 4.09 13.43 -7.76
N ASP A 60 3.34 13.35 -6.66
CA ASP A 60 3.42 14.27 -5.53
C ASP A 60 3.62 13.46 -4.24
N ASN A 61 4.73 13.74 -3.55
CA ASN A 61 5.09 13.07 -2.31
C ASN A 61 4.05 13.26 -1.19
N LYS A 62 3.39 14.42 -1.11
CA LYS A 62 2.33 14.66 -0.12
C LYS A 62 1.10 13.80 -0.40
N VAL A 63 0.76 13.60 -1.68
CA VAL A 63 -0.35 12.73 -2.08
C VAL A 63 -0.02 11.27 -1.81
N PHE A 64 1.20 10.83 -2.12
CA PHE A 64 1.66 9.47 -1.79
C PHE A 64 1.63 9.21 -0.27
N VAL A 65 2.28 10.06 0.52
CA VAL A 65 2.38 9.87 1.97
C VAL A 65 1.01 9.94 2.63
N SER A 66 0.17 10.91 2.26
CA SER A 66 -1.19 11.00 2.80
C SER A 66 -2.03 9.79 2.40
N GLY A 67 -1.98 9.38 1.12
CA GLY A 67 -2.65 8.18 0.63
C GLY A 67 -2.20 6.92 1.38
N PHE A 68 -0.90 6.71 1.54
CA PHE A 68 -0.33 5.53 2.21
C PHE A 68 -0.90 5.33 3.61
N PHE A 69 -0.87 6.38 4.45
CA PHE A 69 -1.36 6.28 5.82
C PHE A 69 -2.88 6.33 5.92
N VAL A 70 -3.54 7.26 5.22
CA VAL A 70 -5.00 7.43 5.31
C VAL A 70 -5.71 6.19 4.76
N ASN A 71 -5.24 5.62 3.66
CA ASN A 71 -5.83 4.41 3.09
C ASN A 71 -5.63 3.18 3.98
N ALA A 72 -4.45 3.00 4.58
CA ALA A 72 -4.17 1.90 5.49
C ALA A 72 -5.06 1.98 6.75
N ILE A 73 -5.18 3.18 7.33
CA ILE A 73 -6.07 3.44 8.46
C ILE A 73 -7.53 3.19 8.06
N LEU A 74 -7.96 3.69 6.90
CA LEU A 74 -9.32 3.49 6.41
C LEU A 74 -9.64 2.00 6.19
N ALA A 75 -8.71 1.23 5.63
CA ALA A 75 -8.87 -0.21 5.42
C ALA A 75 -9.05 -0.94 6.76
N GLY A 76 -8.16 -0.68 7.72
CA GLY A 76 -8.27 -1.23 9.07
C GLY A 76 -9.54 -0.79 9.79
N PHE A 77 -9.96 0.47 9.60
CA PHE A 77 -11.19 1.01 10.18
C PHE A 77 -12.45 0.36 9.59
N LEU A 78 -12.49 0.10 8.27
CA LEU A 78 -13.59 -0.62 7.65
C LEU A 78 -13.66 -2.08 8.13
N THR A 79 -12.50 -2.74 8.29
CA THR A 79 -12.44 -4.07 8.90
C THR A 79 -12.96 -4.05 10.33
N PHE A 80 -12.53 -3.08 11.14
CA PHE A 80 -13.01 -2.88 12.50
C PHE A 80 -14.51 -2.67 12.57
N LEU A 81 -15.03 -1.79 11.71
CA LEU A 81 -16.44 -1.48 11.68
C LEU A 81 -17.27 -2.70 11.27
N GLY A 82 -16.80 -3.50 10.31
CA GLY A 82 -17.42 -4.77 9.96
C GLY A 82 -17.52 -5.73 11.15
N ASP A 83 -16.40 -5.95 11.85
CA ASP A 83 -16.36 -6.81 13.02
C ASP A 83 -17.31 -6.31 14.14
N ARG A 84 -17.43 -5.00 14.35
CA ARG A 84 -18.33 -4.41 15.35
C ARG A 84 -19.81 -4.45 14.99
N LEU A 85 -20.12 -4.33 13.70
CA LEU A 85 -21.49 -4.39 13.20
C LEU A 85 -21.96 -5.83 12.94
N GLY A 86 -21.08 -6.83 13.05
CA GLY A 86 -21.38 -8.22 12.74
C GLY A 86 -21.59 -8.47 11.24
N VAL A 87 -20.95 -7.67 10.38
CA VAL A 87 -21.06 -7.77 8.91
C VAL A 87 -19.68 -7.87 8.27
N GLU A 88 -19.59 -8.52 7.12
CA GLU A 88 -18.32 -8.80 6.44
C GLU A 88 -17.81 -7.61 5.59
N LEU A 89 -17.74 -6.43 6.21
CA LEU A 89 -17.37 -5.17 5.54
C LEU A 89 -15.93 -5.18 5.01
N TYR A 90 -15.08 -6.06 5.53
CA TYR A 90 -13.72 -6.22 5.03
C TYR A 90 -13.69 -6.70 3.57
N TYR A 91 -14.66 -7.48 3.10
CA TYR A 91 -14.72 -7.86 1.68
C TYR A 91 -14.94 -6.67 0.76
N ALA A 92 -15.73 -5.68 1.19
CA ALA A 92 -15.91 -4.44 0.44
C ALA A 92 -14.58 -3.67 0.32
N ALA A 93 -13.79 -3.63 1.40
CA ALA A 93 -12.46 -3.06 1.37
C ALA A 93 -11.53 -3.86 0.42
N VAL A 94 -11.51 -5.19 0.52
CA VAL A 94 -10.72 -6.07 -0.38
C VAL A 94 -11.04 -5.78 -1.84
N VAL A 95 -12.33 -5.69 -2.20
CA VAL A 95 -12.75 -5.43 -3.58
C VAL A 95 -12.36 -4.02 -4.00
N ALA A 96 -12.63 -3.00 -3.19
CA ALA A 96 -12.32 -1.62 -3.55
C ALA A 96 -10.81 -1.39 -3.74
N PHE A 97 -9.99 -1.83 -2.78
CA PHE A 97 -8.54 -1.74 -2.88
C PHE A 97 -7.99 -2.66 -3.98
N GLY A 98 -8.53 -3.88 -4.11
CA GLY A 98 -8.11 -4.84 -5.12
C GLY A 98 -8.34 -4.33 -6.55
N VAL A 99 -9.51 -3.77 -6.83
CA VAL A 99 -9.82 -3.18 -8.14
C VAL A 99 -8.84 -2.04 -8.46
N ARG A 100 -8.55 -1.16 -7.49
CA ARG A 100 -7.58 -0.07 -7.70
C ARG A 100 -6.15 -0.57 -7.89
N LEU A 101 -5.74 -1.57 -7.12
CA LEU A 101 -4.45 -2.23 -7.23
C LEU A 101 -4.25 -2.81 -8.65
N PHE A 102 -5.20 -3.60 -9.13
CA PHE A 102 -5.15 -4.19 -10.47
C PHE A 102 -5.21 -3.13 -11.57
N ASN A 103 -6.00 -2.07 -11.40
CA ASN A 103 -6.05 -0.97 -12.35
C ASN A 103 -4.71 -0.21 -12.43
N ASN A 104 -4.10 0.10 -11.28
CA ASN A 104 -2.78 0.71 -11.23
C ASN A 104 -1.73 -0.18 -11.90
N LEU A 105 -1.72 -1.49 -11.64
CA LEU A 105 -0.86 -2.44 -12.36
C LEU A 105 -1.07 -2.44 -13.87
N ALA A 106 -2.33 -2.44 -14.31
CA ALA A 106 -2.65 -2.45 -15.74
C ALA A 106 -2.12 -1.19 -16.45
N ILE A 107 -2.23 -0.03 -15.81
CA ILE A 107 -1.71 1.23 -16.34
C ILE A 107 -0.18 1.24 -16.35
N ILE A 108 0.46 0.84 -15.25
CA ILE A 108 1.93 0.73 -15.17
C ILE A 108 2.45 -0.17 -16.29
N ARG A 109 1.86 -1.36 -16.46
CA ARG A 109 2.23 -2.31 -17.52
C ARG A 109 2.13 -1.68 -18.91
N ARG A 110 1.00 -1.02 -19.21
CA ARG A 110 0.78 -0.33 -20.50
C ARG A 110 1.85 0.75 -20.75
N ARG A 111 2.12 1.58 -19.75
CA ARG A 111 3.09 2.67 -19.85
C ARG A 111 4.52 2.18 -20.04
N ILE A 112 4.89 1.07 -19.39
CA ILE A 112 6.21 0.42 -19.59
C ILE A 112 6.33 -0.17 -20.99
N LEU A 113 5.26 -0.78 -21.52
CA LEU A 113 5.24 -1.37 -22.86
C LEU A 113 5.04 -0.34 -23.99
N GLY A 114 4.72 0.91 -23.65
CA GLY A 114 4.50 1.99 -24.61
C GLY A 114 3.16 1.92 -25.35
N CYS A 115 2.14 1.27 -24.76
CA CYS A 115 0.80 1.14 -25.33
C CYS A 115 -0.30 1.81 -24.50
#